data_AF-A0A958L4U4-F1
#
_entry.id   AF-A0A958L4U4-F1
#
_cell.length_a   1.000
_cell.length_b   1.000
_cell.length_c   1.000
_cell.angle_alpha   90.00
_cell.angle_beta   90.00
_cell.angle_gamma   90.00
#
_symmetry.space_group_name_H-M   'P 1'
#
loop_
_entity.id
_entity.type
_entity.pdbx_description
1 polymer ?
#
loop_
_entity_poly.entity_id
_entity_poly.type
_entity_poly.pdbx_seq_one_letter_code
_entity_poly.pdbx_strand_id
1 'polypeptide(L)'
;IIRRLKELGYVHTVRSAKKMIERRTPEVWDILEEVTKGHPVMLNRAPTLHRLSIQAFEPVLIEGSAIRLHPLTCAAYNADFDGDQMAVHVPLSVEAQLEARLLMLAPNNIFTPSSGKPITTPSQDITLGSYFLTYFRESPLVKKDPNERLPLFGSLAEVEYAVSQKKVLIHQ
;
A
#
# COMPACT_ATOMS: atom_id res chain seq x y z
N ILE A 1 2.75 18.62 -16.65
CA ILE A 1 4.11 18.63 -17.24
C ILE A 1 4.32 19.78 -18.23
N ILE A 2 3.78 19.77 -19.46
CA ILE A 2 4.04 20.81 -20.49
C ILE A 2 3.81 22.24 -19.98
N ARG A 3 2.68 22.47 -19.30
CA ARG A 3 2.35 23.77 -18.70
C ARG A 3 3.42 24.21 -17.69
N ARG A 4 3.84 23.30 -16.81
CA ARG A 4 4.83 23.55 -15.76
C ARG A 4 6.22 23.84 -16.33
N LEU A 5 6.65 23.09 -17.35
CA LEU A 5 7.89 23.36 -18.09
C LEU A 5 7.92 24.77 -18.70
N LYS A 6 6.78 25.28 -19.16
CA LYS A 6 6.66 26.64 -19.70
C LYS A 6 6.70 27.70 -18.59
N GLU A 7 6.03 27.47 -17.48
CA GLU A 7 6.02 28.36 -16.31
C GLU A 7 7.42 28.52 -15.69
N LEU A 8 8.22 27.45 -15.66
CA LEU A 8 9.59 27.46 -15.17
C LEU A 8 10.63 27.98 -16.18
N GLY A 9 10.21 28.33 -17.40
CA GLY A 9 11.08 28.91 -18.42
C GLY A 9 11.96 27.93 -19.20
N TYR A 10 11.85 26.61 -18.97
CA TYR A 10 12.64 25.59 -19.69
C TYR A 10 12.31 25.53 -21.19
N VAL A 11 11.07 25.87 -21.57
CA VAL A 11 10.60 25.82 -22.96
C VAL A 11 9.63 26.95 -23.25
N HIS A 12 9.74 27.55 -24.44
CA HIS A 12 8.84 28.63 -24.87
C HIS A 12 7.62 28.13 -25.68
N THR A 13 7.73 26.96 -26.32
CA THR A 13 6.68 26.39 -27.19
C THR A 13 6.27 24.99 -26.77
N VAL A 14 5.01 24.63 -27.03
CA VAL A 14 4.47 23.29 -26.75
C VAL A 14 5.22 22.21 -27.54
N ARG A 15 5.68 22.51 -28.75
CA ARG A 15 6.45 21.57 -29.59
C ARG A 15 7.82 21.27 -28.98
N SER A 16 8.50 22.28 -28.44
CA SER A 16 9.77 22.11 -27.73
C SER A 16 9.57 21.28 -26.45
N ALA A 17 8.49 21.54 -25.71
CA ALA A 17 8.14 20.77 -24.51
C ALA A 17 7.95 19.28 -24.82
N LYS A 18 7.19 18.95 -25.89
CA LYS A 18 6.99 17.55 -26.33
C LYS A 18 8.33 16.86 -26.66
N LYS A 19 9.20 17.54 -27.40
CA LYS A 19 10.53 17.01 -27.76
C LYS A 19 11.42 16.77 -26.53
N MET A 20 11.33 17.62 -25.51
CA MET A 20 12.06 17.47 -24.25
C MET A 20 11.55 16.26 -23.45
N ILE A 21 10.23 16.07 -23.38
CA ILE A 21 9.60 14.90 -22.76
C ILE A 21 10.01 13.61 -23.47
N GLU A 22 9.99 13.59 -24.82
CA GLU A 22 10.42 12.43 -25.61
C GLU A 22 11.89 12.06 -25.38
N ARG A 23 12.74 13.08 -25.15
CA ARG A 23 14.16 12.90 -24.83
C ARG A 23 14.43 12.50 -23.38
N ARG A 24 13.41 12.48 -22.51
CA ARG A 24 13.50 12.11 -21.10
C ARG A 24 14.59 12.87 -20.33
N THR A 25 14.66 14.20 -20.53
CA THR A 25 15.68 15.01 -19.82
C THR A 25 15.43 15.02 -18.30
N PRO A 26 16.47 15.20 -17.47
CA PRO A 26 16.36 15.14 -16.01
C PRO A 26 15.26 16.04 -15.43
N GLU A 27 15.11 17.25 -15.98
CA GLU A 27 14.15 18.26 -15.49
C GLU A 27 12.69 17.81 -15.66
N VAL A 28 12.41 16.89 -16.59
CA VAL A 28 11.08 16.34 -16.79
C VAL A 28 10.67 15.46 -15.59
N TRP A 29 11.62 14.77 -14.96
CA TRP A 29 11.36 13.90 -13.81
C TRP A 29 11.04 14.71 -12.57
N ASP A 30 11.80 15.77 -12.29
CA ASP A 30 11.52 16.68 -11.16
C ASP A 30 10.11 17.29 -11.26
N ILE A 31 9.74 17.73 -12.46
CA ILE A 31 8.41 18.30 -12.73
C ILE A 31 7.33 17.22 -12.66
N LEU A 32 7.62 15.99 -13.09
CA LEU A 32 6.66 14.90 -12.98
C LEU A 32 6.34 14.64 -11.52
N GLU A 33 7.35 14.56 -10.65
CA GLU A 33 7.17 14.36 -9.20
C GLU A 33 6.30 15.47 -8.58
N GLU A 34 6.63 16.74 -8.88
CA GLU A 34 5.86 17.90 -8.42
C GLU A 34 4.38 17.82 -8.85
N VAL A 35 4.12 17.49 -10.12
CA VAL A 35 2.75 17.46 -10.68
C VAL A 35 1.95 16.26 -10.19
N THR A 36 2.60 15.13 -9.89
CA THR A 36 1.91 13.95 -9.36
C THR A 36 1.52 14.08 -7.90
N LYS A 37 2.18 14.98 -7.15
CA LYS A 37 1.92 15.16 -5.72
C LYS A 37 0.49 15.65 -5.47
N GLY A 38 -0.27 14.88 -4.71
CA GLY A 38 -1.65 15.20 -4.37
C GLY A 38 -2.68 14.96 -5.49
N HIS A 39 -2.26 14.42 -6.63
CA HIS A 39 -3.16 14.10 -7.74
C HIS A 39 -3.49 12.59 -7.73
N PRO A 40 -4.70 12.17 -7.29
CA PRO A 40 -5.03 10.76 -7.20
C PRO A 40 -5.18 10.12 -8.58
N VAL A 41 -4.88 8.82 -8.67
CA VAL A 41 -5.11 7.99 -9.86
C VAL A 41 -6.03 6.84 -9.51
N MET A 42 -6.83 6.37 -10.47
CA MET A 42 -7.71 5.21 -10.26
C MET A 42 -7.11 3.96 -10.91
N LEU A 43 -7.06 2.87 -10.16
CA LEU A 43 -6.65 1.56 -10.64
C LEU A 43 -7.88 0.67 -10.84
N ASN A 44 -7.93 -0.05 -11.96
CA ASN A 44 -8.98 -1.01 -12.31
C ASN A 44 -8.37 -2.34 -12.75
N ARG A 45 -8.96 -3.46 -12.33
CA ARG A 45 -8.65 -4.80 -12.85
C ARG A 45 -9.92 -5.39 -13.46
N ALA A 46 -9.82 -5.86 -14.71
CA ALA A 46 -10.93 -6.53 -15.38
C ALA A 46 -10.94 -8.04 -15.04
N PRO A 47 -12.12 -8.67 -14.93
CA PRO A 47 -13.47 -8.10 -15.03
C PRO A 47 -13.88 -7.31 -13.78
N THR A 48 -14.57 -6.18 -13.97
CA THR A 48 -15.03 -5.32 -12.88
C THR A 48 -16.36 -5.86 -12.32
N LEU A 49 -16.29 -6.67 -11.26
CA LEU A 49 -17.47 -7.35 -10.70
C LEU A 49 -18.26 -6.49 -9.70
N HIS A 50 -17.60 -5.57 -9.02
CA HIS A 50 -18.20 -4.73 -8.00
C HIS A 50 -17.45 -3.41 -7.87
N ARG A 51 -18.03 -2.43 -7.16
CA ARG A 51 -17.45 -1.08 -7.07
C ARG A 51 -15.98 -1.05 -6.62
N LEU A 52 -15.57 -1.98 -5.74
CA LEU A 52 -14.20 -2.03 -5.19
C LEU A 52 -13.17 -2.56 -6.19
N SER A 53 -13.60 -3.02 -7.37
CA SER A 53 -12.71 -3.38 -8.48
C SER A 53 -12.15 -2.12 -9.17
N ILE A 54 -12.55 -0.91 -8.74
CA ILE A 54 -11.95 0.37 -9.07
C ILE A 54 -11.74 1.15 -7.78
N GLN A 55 -10.50 1.56 -7.50
CA GLN A 55 -10.15 2.35 -6.32
C GLN A 55 -9.13 3.41 -6.69
N ALA A 56 -9.11 4.50 -5.93
CA ALA A 56 -8.16 5.58 -6.08
C ALA A 56 -6.98 5.45 -5.11
N PHE A 57 -5.80 5.84 -5.59
CA PHE A 57 -4.54 5.82 -4.86
C PHE A 57 -3.77 7.12 -5.12
N GLU A 58 -2.91 7.50 -4.17
CA GLU A 58 -1.90 8.51 -4.43
C GLU A 58 -0.69 7.83 -5.10
N PRO A 59 -0.31 8.25 -6.33
CA PRO A 59 0.78 7.62 -7.04
C PRO A 59 2.13 7.99 -6.41
N VAL A 60 3.01 7.00 -6.29
CA VAL A 60 4.43 7.20 -5.95
C VAL A 60 5.25 6.78 -7.16
N LEU A 61 6.09 7.69 -7.65
CA LEU A 61 6.98 7.40 -8.77
C LEU A 61 8.02 6.37 -8.33
N ILE A 62 8.19 5.34 -9.16
CA ILE A 62 9.16 4.28 -8.95
C ILE A 62 9.90 4.02 -10.25
N GLU A 63 11.10 3.46 -10.14
CA GLU A 63 11.80 2.89 -11.29
C GLU A 63 11.18 1.55 -11.67
N GLY A 64 11.15 1.25 -12.98
CA GLY A 64 10.61 0.02 -13.55
C GLY A 64 9.31 0.21 -14.31
N SER A 65 8.78 -0.90 -14.86
CA SER A 65 7.60 -0.91 -15.72
C SER A 65 6.37 -1.56 -15.07
N ALA A 66 6.50 -2.06 -13.85
CA ALA A 66 5.43 -2.75 -13.12
C ALA A 66 4.76 -1.81 -12.11
N ILE A 67 3.43 -1.93 -11.98
CA ILE A 67 2.67 -1.20 -10.96
C ILE A 67 2.83 -1.91 -9.62
N ARG A 68 3.17 -1.17 -8.57
CA ARG A 68 3.12 -1.69 -7.20
C ARG A 68 1.73 -1.45 -6.61
N LEU A 69 1.10 -2.53 -6.17
CA LEU A 69 -0.22 -2.50 -5.53
C LEU A 69 -0.09 -2.82 -4.04
N HIS A 70 -0.92 -2.19 -3.21
CA HIS A 70 -0.94 -2.49 -1.78
C HIS A 70 -1.55 -3.89 -1.51
N PRO A 71 -0.89 -4.80 -0.77
CA PRO A 71 -1.36 -6.19 -0.60
C PRO A 71 -2.78 -6.33 -0.07
N LEU A 72 -3.19 -5.47 0.86
CA LEU A 72 -4.55 -5.49 1.43
C LEU A 72 -5.66 -5.14 0.43
N THR A 73 -5.33 -4.59 -0.73
CA THR A 73 -6.31 -4.26 -1.78
C THR A 73 -6.47 -5.38 -2.81
N CYS A 74 -5.54 -6.35 -2.85
CA CYS A 74 -5.57 -7.46 -3.81
C CYS A 74 -6.87 -8.27 -3.73
N ALA A 75 -7.40 -8.51 -2.52
CA ALA A 75 -8.66 -9.22 -2.33
C ALA A 75 -9.85 -8.48 -2.98
N ALA A 76 -9.87 -7.15 -2.96
CA ALA A 76 -10.90 -6.35 -3.62
C ALA A 76 -10.78 -6.42 -5.16
N TYR A 77 -9.57 -6.48 -5.70
CA TYR A 77 -9.37 -6.64 -7.14
C TYR A 77 -9.49 -8.09 -7.61
N ASN A 78 -9.59 -9.05 -6.67
CA ASN A 78 -9.36 -10.47 -6.92
C ASN A 78 -8.06 -10.70 -7.71
N ALA A 79 -7.03 -9.91 -7.39
CA ALA A 79 -5.75 -9.87 -8.11
C ALA A 79 -4.71 -10.76 -7.43
N ASP A 80 -3.87 -11.38 -8.26
CA ASP A 80 -2.63 -12.03 -7.88
C ASP A 80 -1.45 -11.40 -8.65
N PHE A 81 -0.27 -12.00 -8.57
CA PHE A 81 0.96 -11.44 -9.14
C PHE A 81 1.67 -12.44 -10.07
N ASP A 82 0.91 -13.23 -10.82
CA ASP A 82 1.43 -14.24 -11.77
C ASP A 82 1.50 -13.73 -13.22
N GLY A 83 1.10 -12.47 -13.47
CA GLY A 83 1.01 -11.87 -14.81
C GLY A 83 -0.17 -10.92 -15.00
N ASP A 84 -1.01 -10.78 -13.97
CA ASP A 84 -2.13 -9.84 -13.92
C ASP A 84 -1.78 -8.41 -14.38
N GLN A 85 -2.72 -7.81 -15.14
CA GLN A 85 -2.60 -6.45 -15.65
C GLN A 85 -3.70 -5.56 -15.06
N MET A 86 -3.37 -4.29 -14.83
CA MET A 86 -4.30 -3.28 -14.33
C MET A 86 -4.29 -2.04 -15.22
N ALA A 87 -5.46 -1.44 -15.40
CA ALA A 87 -5.62 -0.16 -16.06
C ALA A 87 -5.46 0.98 -15.06
N VAL A 88 -4.83 2.08 -15.51
CA VAL A 88 -4.68 3.32 -14.74
C VAL A 88 -5.48 4.42 -15.42
N HIS A 89 -6.35 5.09 -14.67
CA HIS A 89 -7.14 6.22 -15.13
C HIS A 89 -6.78 7.48 -14.35
N VAL A 90 -6.60 8.59 -15.05
CA VAL A 90 -6.20 9.89 -14.47
C VAL A 90 -7.40 10.85 -14.51
N PRO A 91 -7.99 11.22 -13.35
CA PRO A 91 -9.10 12.17 -13.30
C PRO A 91 -8.61 13.59 -13.60
N LEU A 92 -9.23 14.28 -14.56
CA LEU A 92 -8.77 15.60 -15.01
C LEU A 92 -9.51 16.76 -14.35
N SER A 93 -10.84 16.70 -14.25
CA SER A 93 -11.63 17.79 -13.66
C SER A 93 -11.44 17.86 -12.15
N VAL A 94 -11.71 19.03 -11.56
CA VAL A 94 -11.57 19.23 -10.11
C VAL A 94 -12.58 18.36 -9.36
N GLU A 95 -13.79 18.23 -9.92
CA GLU A 95 -14.86 17.38 -9.39
C GLU A 95 -14.45 15.91 -9.38
N ALA A 96 -13.87 15.42 -10.49
CA ALA A 96 -13.41 14.03 -10.58
C ALA A 96 -12.25 13.73 -9.62
N GLN A 97 -11.32 14.68 -9.45
CA GLN A 97 -10.24 14.55 -8.47
C GLN A 97 -10.78 14.53 -7.02
N LEU A 98 -11.79 15.34 -6.73
CA LEU A 98 -12.45 15.36 -5.44
C LEU A 98 -13.21 14.05 -5.18
N GLU A 99 -13.98 13.54 -6.15
CA GLU A 99 -14.65 12.25 -6.02
C GLU A 99 -13.67 11.11 -5.81
N ALA A 100 -12.57 11.07 -6.58
CA ALA A 100 -11.53 10.06 -6.41
C ALA A 100 -10.95 10.09 -4.99
N ARG A 101 -10.65 11.30 -4.47
CA ARG A 101 -10.06 11.50 -3.14
C ARG A 101 -11.02 11.22 -1.99
N LEU A 102 -12.28 11.61 -2.12
CA LEU A 102 -13.26 11.50 -1.04
C LEU A 102 -13.97 10.14 -1.04
N LEU A 103 -14.36 9.63 -2.20
CA LEU A 103 -15.22 8.46 -2.33
C LEU A 103 -14.47 7.20 -2.71
N MET A 104 -13.46 7.31 -3.58
CA MET A 104 -12.81 6.14 -4.18
C MET A 104 -11.48 5.76 -3.54
N LEU A 105 -10.92 6.60 -2.66
CA LEU A 105 -9.65 6.32 -2.01
C LEU A 105 -9.69 4.96 -1.29
N ALA A 106 -8.66 4.13 -1.48
CA ALA A 106 -8.64 2.78 -0.91
C ALA A 106 -8.85 2.73 0.63
N PRO A 107 -8.25 3.62 1.45
CA PRO A 107 -8.51 3.69 2.90
C PRO A 107 -9.98 3.98 3.28
N ASN A 108 -10.77 4.60 2.41
CA ASN A 108 -12.19 4.87 2.66
C ASN A 108 -13.08 3.67 2.31
N ASN A 109 -12.50 2.62 1.71
CA ASN A 109 -13.21 1.50 1.10
C ASN A 109 -12.79 0.15 1.71
N ILE A 110 -12.72 0.09 3.05
CA ILE A 110 -12.27 -1.09 3.81
C ILE A 110 -13.35 -2.16 4.02
N PHE A 111 -14.63 -1.83 3.81
CA PHE A 111 -15.76 -2.74 3.98
C PHE A 111 -16.40 -3.12 2.64
N THR A 112 -16.91 -4.35 2.55
CA THR A 112 -17.75 -4.79 1.43
C THR A 112 -19.10 -4.06 1.48
N PRO A 113 -19.57 -3.47 0.38
CA PRO A 113 -20.90 -2.85 0.35
C PRO A 113 -22.05 -3.86 0.55
N SER A 114 -21.83 -5.13 0.20
CA SER A 114 -22.86 -6.18 0.24
C SER A 114 -23.09 -6.76 1.62
N SER A 115 -22.06 -6.90 2.46
CA SER A 115 -22.14 -7.58 3.76
C SER A 115 -21.63 -6.77 4.94
N GLY A 116 -21.02 -5.60 4.69
CA GLY A 116 -20.41 -4.76 5.75
C GLY A 116 -19.20 -5.40 6.42
N LYS A 117 -18.73 -6.55 5.93
CA LYS A 117 -17.53 -7.21 6.45
C LYS A 117 -16.28 -6.51 5.91
N PRO A 118 -15.17 -6.50 6.67
CA PRO A 118 -13.92 -5.94 6.17
C PRO A 118 -13.41 -6.78 4.98
N ILE A 119 -13.00 -6.12 3.90
CA ILE A 119 -12.38 -6.76 2.72
C ILE A 119 -10.86 -6.62 2.74
N THR A 120 -10.36 -5.53 3.32
CA THR A 120 -8.92 -5.24 3.45
C THR A 120 -8.33 -5.93 4.68
N THR A 121 -8.63 -7.22 4.85
CA THR A 121 -8.10 -8.02 5.95
C THR A 121 -6.75 -8.61 5.59
N PRO A 122 -5.81 -8.72 6.55
CA PRO A 122 -4.60 -9.52 6.38
C PRO A 122 -4.88 -10.91 5.82
N SER A 123 -4.07 -11.34 4.86
CA SER A 123 -4.16 -12.67 4.24
C SER A 123 -2.76 -13.29 4.10
N GLN A 124 -2.73 -14.60 3.87
CA GLN A 124 -1.52 -15.38 3.58
C GLN A 124 -0.39 -15.09 4.58
N ASP A 125 0.70 -14.48 4.13
CA ASP A 125 1.92 -14.26 4.92
C ASP A 125 1.71 -13.39 6.15
N ILE A 126 0.87 -12.36 6.07
CA ILE A 126 0.60 -11.47 7.22
C ILE A 126 -0.12 -12.27 8.31
N THR A 127 -1.08 -13.12 7.92
CA THR A 127 -1.80 -14.00 8.84
C THR A 127 -0.87 -15.06 9.41
N LEU A 128 0.01 -15.65 8.60
CA LEU A 128 0.99 -16.64 9.04
C LEU A 128 1.99 -16.04 10.04
N GLY A 129 2.52 -14.85 9.78
CA GLY A 129 3.45 -14.17 10.68
C GLY A 129 2.79 -13.80 12.00
N SER A 130 1.55 -13.29 11.95
CA SER A 130 0.77 -12.98 13.15
C SER A 130 0.44 -14.24 13.95
N TYR A 131 0.06 -15.32 13.27
CA TYR A 131 -0.20 -16.62 13.90
C TYR A 131 1.06 -17.15 14.56
N PHE A 132 2.19 -17.15 13.85
CA PHE A 132 3.47 -17.57 14.39
C PHE A 132 3.76 -16.81 15.69
N LEU A 133 3.78 -15.48 15.67
CA LEU A 133 4.08 -14.64 16.84
C LEU A 133 3.13 -14.87 18.04
N THR A 134 1.87 -15.19 17.78
CA THR A 134 0.85 -15.39 18.82
C THR A 134 0.66 -16.86 19.23
N TYR A 135 1.38 -17.78 18.60
CA TYR A 135 1.26 -19.21 18.86
C TYR A 135 1.93 -19.60 20.18
N PHE A 136 1.21 -20.40 20.98
CA PHE A 136 1.73 -21.00 22.21
C PHE A 136 2.08 -22.47 21.96
N ARG A 137 3.35 -22.84 22.19
CA ARG A 137 3.81 -24.24 22.04
C ARG A 137 3.23 -25.16 23.11
N GLU A 138 3.14 -24.66 24.35
CA GLU A 138 2.52 -25.34 25.48
C GLU A 138 1.43 -24.43 26.05
N SER A 139 0.29 -25.01 26.45
CA SER A 139 -0.77 -24.21 27.05
C SER A 139 -0.27 -23.60 28.37
N PRO A 140 -0.42 -22.28 28.60
CA PRO A 140 -0.02 -21.65 29.87
C PRO A 140 -0.79 -22.18 31.09
N LEU A 141 -1.80 -23.03 30.87
CA LEU A 141 -2.58 -23.71 31.92
C LEU A 141 -2.00 -25.06 32.34
N VAL A 142 -1.01 -25.59 31.62
CA VAL A 142 -0.29 -26.79 32.06
C VAL A 142 0.71 -26.35 33.12
N LYS A 143 0.44 -26.74 34.37
CA LYS A 143 1.35 -26.52 35.49
C LYS A 143 2.69 -27.22 35.20
N LYS A 144 3.65 -26.48 34.66
CA LYS A 144 5.06 -26.76 34.86
C LYS A 144 5.34 -26.75 36.37
N ASP A 145 6.37 -27.50 36.77
CA ASP A 145 6.69 -27.85 38.16
C ASP A 145 6.36 -26.72 39.15
N PRO A 146 5.68 -26.97 40.29
CA PRO A 146 5.32 -25.92 41.25
C PRO A 146 6.52 -25.15 41.84
N ASN A 147 7.75 -25.64 41.61
CA ASN A 147 9.00 -24.97 41.98
C ASN A 147 9.68 -24.19 40.84
N GLU A 148 9.11 -24.18 39.63
CA GLU A 148 9.67 -23.48 38.47
C GLU A 148 9.35 -21.99 38.54
N ARG A 149 10.39 -21.15 38.65
CA ARG A 149 10.23 -19.68 38.66
C ARG A 149 10.07 -19.17 37.24
N LEU A 150 8.87 -18.71 36.90
CA LEU A 150 8.62 -18.03 35.63
C LEU A 150 9.24 -16.61 35.62
N PRO A 151 9.86 -16.18 34.52
CA PRO A 151 10.38 -14.82 34.40
C PRO A 151 9.22 -13.81 34.38
N LEU A 152 9.29 -12.81 35.25
CA LEU A 152 8.37 -11.68 35.29
C LEU A 152 9.08 -10.45 34.73
N PHE A 153 8.43 -9.74 33.81
CA PHE A 153 8.95 -8.52 33.20
C PHE A 153 8.11 -7.33 33.61
N GLY A 154 8.75 -6.19 33.91
CA GLY A 154 8.08 -4.97 34.32
C GLY A 154 7.63 -4.07 33.16
N SER A 155 8.15 -4.29 31.95
CA SER A 155 7.82 -3.48 30.77
C SER A 155 8.03 -4.23 29.45
N LEU A 156 7.42 -3.73 28.37
CA LEU A 156 7.64 -4.23 27.01
C LEU A 156 9.12 -4.16 26.60
N ALA A 157 9.81 -3.06 26.92
CA ALA A 157 11.21 -2.87 26.58
C ALA A 157 12.12 -3.93 27.23
N GLU A 158 11.78 -4.38 28.45
CA GLU A 158 12.51 -5.44 29.13
C GLU A 158 12.33 -6.80 28.44
N VAL A 159 11.10 -7.09 27.98
CA VAL A 159 10.81 -8.29 27.18
C VAL A 159 11.60 -8.26 25.87
N GLU A 160 11.56 -7.15 25.14
CA GLU A 160 12.32 -6.96 23.90
C GLU A 160 13.82 -7.14 24.13
N TYR A 161 14.36 -6.56 25.20
CA TYR A 161 15.76 -6.73 25.58
C TYR A 161 16.09 -8.20 25.87
N ALA A 162 15.26 -8.89 26.66
CA ALA A 162 15.45 -10.29 27.00
C ALA A 162 15.41 -11.23 25.77
N VAL A 163 14.50 -10.97 24.83
CA VAL A 163 14.42 -11.68 23.54
C VAL A 163 15.65 -11.38 22.68
N SER A 164 16.09 -10.12 22.61
CA SER A 164 17.29 -9.71 21.84
C SER A 164 18.57 -10.38 22.35
N GLN A 165 18.69 -10.55 23.67
CA GLN A 165 19.79 -11.25 24.33
C GLN A 165 19.65 -12.79 24.26
N LYS A 166 18.61 -13.30 23.59
CA LYS A 166 18.29 -14.74 23.49
C LYS A 166 18.11 -15.43 24.85
N LYS A 167 17.76 -14.67 25.90
CA LYS A 167 17.46 -15.23 27.23
C LYS A 167 16.04 -15.79 27.30
N VAL A 168 15.13 -15.26 26.48
CA VAL A 168 13.77 -15.75 26.28
C VAL A 168 13.55 -16.02 24.79
N LEU A 169 12.87 -17.11 24.47
CA LEU A 169 12.45 -17.45 23.11
C LEU A 169 11.07 -16.83 22.83
N ILE A 170 10.77 -16.55 21.56
CA ILE A 170 9.47 -16.00 21.13
C ILE A 170 8.32 -16.95 21.53
N HIS A 171 8.57 -18.26 21.46
CA HIS A 171 7.65 -19.31 21.92
C HIS A 171 8.35 -20.10 23.02
N GLN A 172 8.01 -19.82 24.27
CA GLN A 172 8.52 -20.49 25.47
C GLN A 172 7.47 -21.43 26.07
#